data_AF-A0A9P0B873-F1
#
_entry.id   AF-A0A9P0B873-F1
#
_cell.length_a   1.000
_cell.length_b   1.000
_cell.length_c   1.000
_cell.angle_alpha   90.00
_cell.angle_beta   90.00
_cell.angle_gamma   90.00
#
_symmetry.space_group_name_H-M   'P 1'
#
loop_
_entity.id
_entity.type
_entity.pdbx_description
1 polymer ?
#
loop_
_entity_poly.entity_id
_entity_poly.type
_entity_poly.pdbx_seq_one_letter_code
_entity_poly.pdbx_strand_id
1 'polypeptide(L)'
;MDLPITWKSWENVRNQKVVEISGSLSAAVAALEKSLKLFKIHYFVKHVQEREFENEKANISHPKAVLKDDFAENYSYISQDEIQSPHWGHNQVAVFTAVAWIEDQCHSFAIIIDNLSHDKLCAFVFIKKLLSSYLQIIPH
;
A
#
# COMPACT_ATOMS: atom_id res chain seq x y z
N MET A 1 2.96 34.73 26.44
CA MET A 1 4.10 34.31 25.61
C MET A 1 3.80 32.92 25.08
N ASP A 2 3.92 32.71 23.78
CA ASP A 2 3.68 31.42 23.14
C ASP A 2 4.86 30.48 23.44
N LEU A 3 4.58 29.22 23.81
CA LEU A 3 5.61 28.30 24.30
C LEU A 3 6.43 27.74 23.13
N PRO A 4 7.77 27.80 23.16
CA PRO A 4 8.59 27.16 22.12
C PRO A 4 8.53 25.64 22.30
N ILE A 5 8.23 24.92 21.22
CA ILE A 5 8.18 23.46 21.18
C ILE A 5 8.79 22.92 19.90
N THR A 6 9.09 21.63 19.90
CA THR A 6 9.56 20.91 18.72
C THR A 6 8.65 19.69 18.50
N TRP A 7 8.25 19.44 17.26
CA TRP A 7 7.41 18.30 16.88
C TRP A 7 7.87 17.68 15.56
N LYS A 8 7.41 16.46 15.29
CA LYS A 8 7.70 15.75 14.04
C LYS A 8 6.49 15.76 13.11
N SER A 9 6.73 15.96 11.82
CA SER A 9 5.69 15.96 10.79
C SER A 9 6.14 15.20 9.56
N TRP A 10 5.20 14.58 8.86
CA TRP A 10 5.46 14.02 7.53
C TRP A 10 5.37 15.11 6.49
N GLU A 11 6.45 15.34 5.76
CA GLU A 11 6.47 16.27 4.62
C GLU A 11 6.75 15.53 3.33
N ASN A 12 6.05 15.95 2.28
CA ASN A 12 6.13 15.33 0.96
C ASN A 12 7.19 16.05 0.12
N VAL A 13 8.46 15.89 0.51
CA VAL A 13 9.61 16.47 -0.20
C VAL A 13 10.31 15.37 -0.99
N ARG A 14 9.87 15.13 -2.22
CA ARG A 14 10.39 14.12 -3.18
C ARG A 14 10.34 12.65 -2.73
N ASN A 15 10.28 12.36 -1.43
CA ASN A 15 10.00 11.09 -0.78
C ASN A 15 9.40 11.44 0.60
N GLN A 16 8.36 10.74 1.05
CA GLN A 16 7.75 11.02 2.36
C GLN A 16 8.83 10.92 3.45
N LYS A 17 9.12 12.05 4.10
CA LYS A 17 10.14 12.13 5.13
C LYS A 17 9.54 12.72 6.40
N VAL A 18 9.91 12.12 7.53
CA VAL A 18 9.67 12.72 8.84
C VAL A 18 10.67 13.85 9.03
N VAL A 19 10.18 15.07 9.16
CA VAL A 19 10.97 16.26 9.49
C VAL A 19 10.69 16.67 10.93
N GLU A 20 11.70 17.24 11.57
CA GLU A 20 11.59 17.84 12.89
C GLU A 20 11.45 19.35 12.73
N ILE A 21 10.42 19.92 13.34
CA ILE A 21 10.03 21.32 13.21
C ILE A 21 10.07 21.95 14.59
N SER A 22 10.85 23.02 14.75
CA SER A 22 10.86 23.84 15.96
C SER A 22 10.03 25.10 15.71
N GLY A 23 9.13 25.42 16.63
CA GLY A 23 8.21 26.54 16.49
C GLY A 23 7.47 26.82 17.79
N SER A 24 6.32 27.48 17.69
CA SER A 24 5.50 27.77 18.86
C SER A 24 4.38 26.74 19.06
N LEU A 25 3.83 26.68 20.28
CA LEU A 25 2.74 25.77 20.61
C LEU A 25 1.52 26.03 19.72
N SER A 26 1.18 27.30 19.47
CA SER A 26 0.07 27.63 18.58
C SER A 26 0.29 27.12 17.15
N ALA A 27 1.51 27.20 16.63
CA ALA A 27 1.86 26.70 15.29
C ALA A 27 1.73 25.17 15.19
N ALA A 28 2.16 24.44 16.22
CA ALA A 28 2.03 22.98 16.25
C ALA A 28 0.57 22.53 16.36
N VAL A 29 -0.24 23.22 17.18
CA VAL A 29 -1.68 22.94 17.31
C VAL A 29 -2.37 23.16 15.97
N ALA A 30 -2.07 24.25 15.26
CA ALA A 30 -2.63 24.51 13.93
C ALA A 30 -2.23 23.42 12.90
N ALA A 31 -0.97 22.95 12.96
CA ALA A 31 -0.50 21.86 12.11
C ALA A 31 -1.21 20.52 12.41
N LEU A 32 -1.44 20.23 13.69
CA LEU A 32 -2.20 19.06 14.14
C LEU A 32 -3.66 19.15 13.68
N GLU A 33 -4.32 20.29 13.86
CA GLU A 33 -5.72 20.48 13.43
C GLU A 33 -5.88 20.27 11.91
N LYS A 34 -4.93 20.76 11.11
CA LYS A 34 -4.91 20.52 9.67
C LYS A 34 -4.80 19.03 9.35
N SER A 35 -3.91 18.33 10.03
CA SER A 35 -3.68 16.89 9.84
C SER A 35 -4.89 16.06 10.28
N LEU A 36 -5.55 16.43 11.38
CA LEU A 36 -6.76 15.78 11.88
C LEU A 36 -7.93 15.85 10.90
N LYS A 37 -8.07 16.96 10.15
CA LYS A 37 -9.10 17.08 9.11
C LYS A 37 -8.91 16.04 8.01
N LEU A 38 -7.68 15.87 7.52
CA LEU A 38 -7.35 14.87 6.51
C LEU A 38 -7.50 13.45 7.07
N PHE A 39 -7.06 13.23 8.31
CA PHE A 39 -7.18 11.94 8.97
C PHE A 39 -8.64 11.48 9.10
N LYS A 40 -9.57 12.37 9.48
CA LYS A 40 -10.99 12.03 9.57
C LYS A 40 -11.56 11.52 8.25
N ILE A 41 -11.20 12.18 7.15
CA ILE A 41 -11.63 11.77 5.80
C ILE A 41 -11.03 10.41 5.44
N HIS A 42 -9.72 10.25 5.61
CA HIS A 42 -9.04 8.98 5.35
C HIS A 42 -9.64 7.83 6.17
N TYR A 43 -9.84 8.06 7.48
CA TYR A 43 -10.44 7.09 8.39
C TYR A 43 -11.85 6.68 7.93
N PHE A 44 -12.68 7.66 7.57
CA PHE A 44 -14.03 7.40 7.08
C PHE A 44 -14.03 6.57 5.80
N VAL A 45 -13.23 6.97 4.80
CA VAL A 45 -13.11 6.25 3.52
C VAL A 45 -12.63 4.82 3.75
N LYS A 46 -11.58 4.65 4.55
CA LYS A 46 -11.05 3.33 4.91
C LYS A 46 -12.13 2.45 5.54
N HIS A 47 -12.89 2.98 6.50
CA HIS A 47 -13.95 2.22 7.16
C HIS A 47 -15.08 1.80 6.22
N VAL A 48 -15.49 2.69 5.32
CA VAL A 48 -16.50 2.36 4.31
C VAL A 48 -15.97 1.28 3.37
N GLN A 49 -14.75 1.43 2.85
CA GLN A 49 -14.13 0.44 1.96
C GLN A 49 -13.97 -0.92 2.63
N GLU A 50 -13.52 -0.95 3.88
CA GLU A 50 -13.35 -2.18 4.66
C GLU A 50 -14.69 -2.87 4.92
N ARG A 51 -15.74 -2.10 5.28
CA ARG A 51 -17.08 -2.65 5.48
C ARG A 51 -17.66 -3.24 4.20
N GLU A 52 -17.57 -2.52 3.08
CA GLU A 52 -18.07 -3.04 1.80
C GLU A 52 -17.27 -4.26 1.34
N PHE A 53 -15.96 -4.28 1.56
CA PHE A 53 -15.12 -5.44 1.29
C PHE A 53 -15.56 -6.68 2.09
N GLU A 54 -15.78 -6.57 3.39
CA GLU A 54 -16.26 -7.69 4.21
C GLU A 54 -17.67 -8.14 3.81
N ASN A 55 -18.55 -7.21 3.42
CA ASN A 55 -19.89 -7.52 2.90
C ASN A 55 -19.80 -8.32 1.58
N GLU A 56 -19.02 -7.87 0.62
CA GLU A 56 -18.84 -8.58 -0.67
C GLU A 56 -18.22 -9.95 -0.43
N LYS A 57 -17.23 -10.05 0.46
CA LYS A 57 -16.56 -11.30 0.82
C LYS A 57 -17.49 -12.30 1.51
N ALA A 58 -18.38 -11.85 2.39
CA ALA A 58 -19.34 -12.71 3.07
C ALA A 58 -20.47 -13.22 2.14
N ASN A 59 -20.74 -12.51 1.05
CA ASN A 59 -21.82 -12.81 0.10
C ASN A 59 -21.30 -13.27 -1.28
N ILE A 60 -20.08 -13.82 -1.32
CA ILE A 60 -19.51 -14.37 -2.55
C ILE A 60 -20.40 -15.50 -3.04
N SER A 61 -20.83 -15.40 -4.29
CA SER A 61 -21.56 -16.46 -4.99
C SER A 61 -21.01 -16.61 -6.39
N HIS A 62 -20.97 -17.83 -6.89
CA HIS A 62 -20.49 -18.13 -8.23
C HIS A 62 -21.25 -17.30 -9.29
N PRO A 63 -20.58 -16.69 -10.30
CA PRO A 63 -19.15 -16.77 -10.65
C PRO A 63 -18.31 -15.58 -10.15
N LYS A 64 -18.65 -14.99 -9.00
CA LYS A 64 -17.94 -13.81 -8.46
C LYS A 64 -16.72 -14.20 -7.65
N ALA A 65 -15.74 -13.30 -7.64
CA ALA A 65 -14.57 -13.35 -6.77
C ALA A 65 -14.33 -11.96 -6.17
N VAL A 66 -13.79 -11.93 -4.95
CA VAL A 66 -13.35 -10.69 -4.30
C VAL A 66 -11.84 -10.70 -4.26
N LEU A 67 -11.22 -9.63 -4.78
CA LEU A 67 -9.78 -9.45 -4.81
C LEU A 67 -9.38 -8.32 -3.86
N LYS A 68 -8.36 -8.56 -3.05
CA LYS A 68 -7.65 -7.53 -2.29
C LYS A 68 -6.20 -7.54 -2.71
N ASP A 69 -5.75 -6.48 -3.36
CA ASP A 69 -4.37 -6.29 -3.77
C ASP A 69 -3.65 -5.21 -2.96
N ASP A 70 -2.33 -5.31 -2.93
CA ASP A 70 -1.42 -4.32 -2.38
C ASP A 70 -0.15 -4.25 -3.24
N PHE A 71 0.47 -3.07 -3.29
CA PHE A 71 1.63 -2.80 -4.12
C PHE A 71 2.76 -2.21 -3.30
N ALA A 72 3.79 -3.03 -3.05
CA ALA A 72 5.02 -2.59 -2.41
C ALA A 72 5.97 -2.05 -3.49
N GLU A 73 5.90 -0.73 -3.73
CA GLU A 73 6.66 -0.05 -4.79
C GLU A 73 8.19 -0.11 -4.59
N ASN A 74 8.67 -0.21 -3.35
CA ASN A 74 10.09 -0.02 -3.03
C ASN A 74 10.65 -1.11 -2.12
N TYR A 75 10.38 -2.39 -2.42
CA TYR A 75 11.02 -3.47 -1.68
C TYR A 75 12.51 -3.52 -2.03
N SER A 76 13.33 -3.03 -1.11
CA SER A 76 14.78 -3.12 -1.21
C SER A 76 15.20 -4.49 -0.70
N TYR A 77 15.76 -5.33 -1.56
CA TYR A 77 16.33 -6.61 -1.16
C TYR A 77 17.54 -6.34 -0.27
N ILE A 78 17.40 -6.57 1.03
CA ILE A 78 18.54 -6.69 1.93
C ILE A 78 18.89 -8.17 1.95
N SER A 79 19.80 -8.58 1.06
CA SER A 79 20.37 -9.92 1.09
C SER A 79 21.07 -10.12 2.44
N GLN A 80 20.65 -11.12 3.22
CA GLN A 80 21.25 -11.40 4.52
C GLN A 80 22.63 -12.09 4.40
N ASP A 81 23.09 -12.43 3.19
CA ASP A 81 24.32 -13.17 2.91
C ASP A 81 25.22 -12.54 1.82
N GLU A 82 25.19 -11.22 1.63
CA GLU A 82 26.03 -10.56 0.62
C GLU A 82 27.39 -10.10 1.15
N ILE A 83 28.43 -10.80 0.70
CA ILE A 83 29.84 -10.44 0.87
C ILE A 83 30.13 -9.17 0.06
N GLN A 84 30.00 -8.02 0.70
CA GLN A 84 30.58 -6.70 0.37
C GLN A 84 30.44 -6.13 -1.06
N SER A 85 29.57 -6.66 -1.92
CA SER A 85 29.38 -6.13 -3.28
C SER A 85 28.27 -5.07 -3.49
N PRO A 86 27.40 -4.67 -2.54
CA PRO A 86 26.46 -3.58 -2.79
C PRO A 86 26.98 -2.27 -2.19
N HIS A 87 28.12 -1.77 -2.66
CA HIS A 87 28.57 -0.42 -2.34
C HIS A 87 28.01 0.66 -3.29
N TRP A 88 27.30 0.28 -4.37
CA TRP A 88 26.89 1.21 -5.44
C TRP A 88 25.46 1.07 -5.98
N GLY A 89 24.56 0.38 -5.29
CA GLY A 89 23.13 0.40 -5.64
C GLY A 89 22.40 -0.86 -5.22
N HIS A 90 21.40 -0.72 -4.35
CA HIS A 90 20.48 -1.81 -4.06
C HIS A 90 19.55 -1.98 -5.27
N ASN A 91 19.47 -3.19 -5.83
CA ASN A 91 18.44 -3.52 -6.81
C ASN A 91 17.09 -3.51 -6.10
N GLN A 92 16.25 -2.51 -6.41
CA GLN A 92 14.87 -2.44 -5.94
C GLN A 92 14.00 -3.26 -6.88
N VAL A 93 13.09 -4.05 -6.31
CA VAL A 93 12.05 -4.76 -7.05
C VAL A 93 10.69 -4.29 -6.55
N ALA A 94 9.72 -4.22 -7.46
CA ALA A 94 8.34 -4.00 -7.06
C ALA A 94 7.68 -5.34 -6.77
N VAL A 95 6.90 -5.42 -5.69
CA VAL A 95 6.14 -6.61 -5.33
C VAL A 95 4.66 -6.27 -5.33
N PHE A 96 3.92 -6.91 -6.22
CA PHE A 96 2.46 -6.87 -6.21
C PHE A 96 1.95 -8.11 -5.50
N THR A 97 1.20 -7.93 -4.41
CA THR A 97 0.56 -9.03 -3.70
C THR A 97 -0.95 -8.94 -3.88
N ALA A 98 -1.61 -10.09 -3.94
CA ALA A 98 -3.07 -10.12 -3.96
C ALA A 98 -3.60 -11.36 -3.28
N VAL A 99 -4.79 -11.23 -2.69
CA VAL A 99 -5.57 -12.34 -2.14
C VAL A 99 -6.93 -12.34 -2.80
N ALA A 100 -7.32 -13.48 -3.37
CA ALA A 100 -8.62 -13.69 -3.98
C ALA A 100 -9.46 -14.66 -3.14
N TRP A 101 -10.71 -14.29 -2.86
CA TRP A 101 -11.72 -15.17 -2.26
C TRP A 101 -12.73 -15.57 -3.32
N ILE A 102 -12.95 -16.88 -3.45
CA ILE A 102 -13.83 -17.50 -4.44
C ILE A 102 -14.55 -18.65 -3.76
N GLU A 103 -15.87 -18.56 -3.67
CA GLU A 103 -16.68 -19.52 -2.91
C GLU A 103 -16.05 -19.72 -1.51
N ASP A 104 -15.70 -20.96 -1.16
CA ASP A 104 -15.07 -21.31 0.13
C ASP A 104 -13.53 -21.33 0.08
N GLN A 105 -12.92 -20.86 -1.02
CA GLN A 105 -11.48 -20.89 -1.24
C GLN A 105 -10.83 -19.50 -1.14
N CYS A 106 -9.58 -19.49 -0.67
CA CYS A 106 -8.74 -18.31 -0.56
C CYS A 106 -7.39 -18.59 -1.24
N HIS A 107 -7.04 -17.76 -2.23
CA HIS A 107 -5.83 -17.90 -3.03
C HIS A 107 -4.95 -16.68 -2.87
N SER A 108 -3.67 -16.88 -2.55
CA SER A 108 -2.69 -15.79 -2.40
C SER A 108 -1.73 -15.79 -3.59
N PHE A 109 -1.40 -14.60 -4.05
CA PHE A 109 -0.57 -14.36 -5.22
C PHE A 109 0.49 -13.31 -4.90
N ALA A 110 1.67 -13.52 -5.48
CA ALA A 110 2.75 -12.55 -5.47
C ALA A 110 3.36 -12.48 -6.88
N ILE A 111 3.47 -11.27 -7.41
CA ILE A 111 4.12 -10.99 -8.70
C ILE A 111 5.33 -10.11 -8.39
N ILE A 112 6.52 -10.65 -8.70
CA ILE A 112 7.78 -9.93 -8.59
C ILE A 112 8.03 -9.24 -9.93
N ILE A 113 8.35 -7.96 -9.88
CA ILE A 113 8.49 -7.11 -11.06
C ILE A 113 9.88 -6.47 -11.01
N ASP A 114 10.61 -6.63 -12.11
CA ASP A 114 11.95 -6.08 -12.35
C ASP A 114 11.92 -4.65 -12.93
N ASN A 115 10.72 -4.05 -13.00
CA ASN A 115 10.45 -2.74 -13.56
C ASN A 115 9.78 -1.82 -12.53
N LEU A 116 10.36 -0.63 -12.31
CA LEU A 116 9.88 0.40 -11.38
C LEU A 116 8.90 1.40 -12.04
N SER A 117 8.43 1.12 -13.26
CA SER A 117 7.38 1.89 -13.92
C SER A 117 6.03 1.63 -13.22
N HIS A 118 5.77 2.34 -12.12
CA HIS A 118 4.58 2.19 -11.28
C HIS A 118 3.34 2.91 -11.86
N ASP A 119 3.03 2.72 -13.13
CA ASP A 119 1.86 3.34 -13.75
C ASP A 119 0.59 2.49 -13.56
N LYS A 120 -0.57 3.10 -13.83
CA LYS A 120 -1.86 2.40 -13.76
C LYS A 120 -1.94 1.23 -14.75
N LEU A 121 -1.11 1.21 -15.79
CA LEU A 121 -1.07 0.13 -16.77
C LEU A 121 -0.45 -1.12 -16.15
N CYS A 122 0.59 -0.98 -15.31
CA CYS A 122 1.18 -2.09 -14.57
C CYS A 122 0.14 -2.79 -13.67
N ALA A 123 -0.58 -2.04 -12.82
CA ALA A 123 -1.64 -2.62 -11.97
C ALA A 123 -2.70 -3.36 -12.81
N PHE A 124 -3.15 -2.78 -13.93
CA PHE A 124 -4.09 -3.44 -14.84
C PHE A 124 -3.53 -4.74 -15.44
N VAL A 125 -2.28 -4.74 -15.88
CA VAL A 125 -1.61 -5.93 -16.42
C VAL A 125 -1.49 -7.03 -15.37
N PHE A 126 -1.17 -6.68 -14.12
CA PHE A 126 -1.05 -7.64 -13.02
C PHE A 126 -2.41 -8.26 -12.67
N ILE A 127 -3.46 -7.45 -12.55
CA ILE A 127 -4.83 -7.94 -12.35
C ILE A 127 -5.25 -8.84 -13.51
N LYS A 128 -4.97 -8.44 -14.76
CA LYS A 128 -5.29 -9.27 -15.94
C LYS A 128 -4.54 -10.60 -15.93
N LYS A 129 -3.26 -10.61 -15.53
CA LYS A 129 -2.45 -11.83 -15.41
C LYS A 129 -3.00 -12.75 -14.32
N LEU A 130 -3.37 -12.17 -13.17
CA LEU A 130 -4.06 -12.84 -12.08
C LEU A 130 -5.35 -13.51 -12.51
N LEU A 131 -6.23 -12.75 -13.18
CA LEU A 131 -7.50 -13.27 -13.70
C LEU A 131 -7.29 -14.39 -14.73
N SER A 132 -6.25 -14.29 -15.56
CA SER A 132 -5.92 -15.33 -16.54
C SER A 132 -5.42 -16.62 -15.87
N SER A 133 -4.59 -16.50 -14.83
CA SER A 133 -4.16 -17.64 -14.01
C SER A 133 -5.33 -18.23 -13.21
N TYR A 134 -6.24 -17.38 -12.73
CA TYR A 134 -7.46 -17.77 -12.02
C TYR A 134 -8.43 -18.57 -12.90
N LEU A 135 -8.67 -18.15 -14.14
CA LEU A 135 -9.52 -18.88 -15.09
C LEU A 135 -9.01 -20.29 -15.44
N GLN A 136 -7.72 -20.59 -15.17
CA GLN A 136 -7.16 -21.93 -15.35
C GLN A 136 -7.35 -22.83 -14.12
N ILE A 137 -7.66 -22.26 -12.95
CA ILE A 137 -7.74 -22.98 -11.67
C ILE A 137 -9.17 -23.45 -11.37
N ILE A 138 -10.20 -22.77 -11.89
CA ILE A 138 -11.60 -23.15 -11.69
C ILE A 138 -11.96 -24.31 -12.63
N PRO A 139 -12.35 -25.50 -12.13
CA PRO A 139 -12.98 -26.52 -12.96
C PRO A 139 -14.37 -26.04 -13.38
N HIS A 140 -14.72 -26.22 -14.66
CA HIS A 140 -16.06 -25.94 -15.20
C HIS A 140 -17.20 -26.62 -14.43
#